data_AF-A0A9Q3D9F9-F1
#
_entry.id   AF-A0A9Q3D9F9-F1
#
_cell.length_a   1.000
_cell.length_b   1.000
_cell.length_c   1.000
_cell.angle_alpha   90.00
_cell.angle_beta   90.00
_cell.angle_gamma   90.00
#
_symmetry.space_group_name_H-M   'P 1'
#
loop_
_entity.id
_entity.type
_entity.pdbx_description
1 polymer ?
#
loop_
_entity_poly.entity_id
_entity_poly.type
_entity_poly.pdbx_seq_one_letter_code
_entity_poly.pdbx_strand_id
1 'polypeptide(L)'
;MFQEEILEGWMAVYIDDIIIYSETWEDHVQYIERVLSKCTPINLKISLKKCNFGQQKLLALGHKVSGLSLAIDQNKVAAVLQKPVPKNIKELKSFLGFASYYRNHMKNFSHITSSL
;
A
#
# COMPACT_ATOMS: atom_id res chain seq x y z
N MET A 1 12.87 2.06 11.56
CA MET A 1 11.98 2.23 12.74
C MET A 1 11.05 1.05 12.92
N PHE A 2 10.24 0.69 11.90
CA PHE A 2 9.20 -0.35 12.00
C PHE A 2 9.49 -1.65 11.22
N GLN A 3 10.77 -2.02 11.03
CA GLN A 3 11.12 -3.17 10.18
C GLN A 3 10.59 -4.50 10.73
N GLU A 4 10.65 -4.67 12.04
CA GLU A 4 10.18 -5.87 12.73
C GLU A 4 8.67 -6.05 12.53
N GLU A 5 7.89 -4.99 12.73
CA GLU A 5 6.44 -5.00 12.56
C GLU A 5 5.99 -5.27 11.11
N ILE A 6 6.77 -4.78 10.15
CA ILE A 6 6.53 -5.07 8.72
C ILE A 6 6.82 -6.55 8.42
N LEU A 7 7.87 -7.12 9.02
CA LEU A 7 8.21 -8.54 8.83
C LEU A 7 7.22 -9.46 9.55
N GLU A 8 6.70 -9.05 10.71
CA GLU A 8 5.61 -9.73 11.42
C GLU A 8 4.28 -9.67 10.65
N GLY A 9 4.18 -8.83 9.62
CA GLY A 9 3.08 -8.83 8.64
C GLY A 9 1.81 -8.08 9.06
N TRP A 10 1.81 -7.45 10.24
CA TRP A 10 0.67 -6.68 10.73
C TRP A 10 0.83 -5.16 10.54
N MET A 11 1.96 -4.69 9.99
CA MET A 11 2.17 -3.28 9.66
C MET A 11 2.64 -3.08 8.23
N ALA A 12 2.22 -1.96 7.65
CA ALA A 12 2.86 -1.38 6.48
C ALA A 12 3.08 0.12 6.67
N VAL A 13 4.14 0.64 6.06
CA VAL A 13 4.47 2.07 6.07
C VAL A 13 4.55 2.55 4.63
N TYR A 14 3.82 3.61 4.32
CA TYR A 14 3.84 4.23 3.00
C TYR A 14 4.03 5.73 3.12
N ILE A 15 5.24 6.20 2.80
CA ILE A 15 5.64 7.61 2.93
C ILE A 15 5.37 8.12 4.36
N ASP A 16 4.26 8.84 4.56
CA ASP A 16 3.87 9.47 5.82
C ASP A 16 2.81 8.65 6.59
N ASP A 17 2.24 7.63 5.97
CA ASP A 17 1.15 6.83 6.55
C ASP A 17 1.68 5.54 7.18
N ILE A 18 1.28 5.30 8.43
CA ILE A 18 1.47 4.02 9.12
C ILE A 18 0.14 3.29 9.13
N ILE A 19 0.15 2.04 8.68
CA ILE A 19 -1.05 1.23 8.49
C ILE A 19 -0.91 -0.03 9.32
N ILE A 20 -1.89 -0.26 10.19
CA ILE A 20 -1.90 -1.35 11.18
C ILE A 20 -3.07 -2.28 10.85
N TYR A 21 -2.80 -3.59 10.82
CA TYR A 21 -3.80 -4.65 10.64
C TYR A 21 -3.85 -5.52 11.89
N SER A 22 -5.02 -6.05 12.18
CA SER A 22 -5.19 -7.07 13.21
C SER A 22 -6.46 -7.87 12.93
N GLU A 23 -6.56 -9.06 13.48
CA GLU A 23 -7.77 -9.88 13.41
C GLU A 23 -8.76 -9.55 14.54
N THR A 24 -8.22 -9.24 15.72
CA THR A 24 -8.99 -8.88 16.92
C THR A 24 -8.81 -7.40 17.27
N TRP A 25 -9.72 -6.87 18.08
CA TRP A 25 -9.62 -5.50 18.58
C TRP A 25 -8.53 -5.39 19.66
N GLU A 26 -8.38 -6.43 20.46
CA GLU A 26 -7.39 -6.55 21.52
C GLU A 26 -5.97 -6.44 20.95
N ASP A 27 -5.67 -7.19 19.89
CA ASP A 27 -4.39 -7.08 19.19
C ASP A 27 -4.22 -5.70 18.56
N HIS A 28 -5.30 -5.11 18.02
CA HIS A 28 -5.24 -3.79 17.41
C HIS A 28 -4.76 -2.71 18.39
N VAL A 29 -5.31 -2.73 19.61
CA VAL A 29 -4.94 -1.78 20.66
C VAL A 29 -3.48 -1.97 21.05
N GLN A 30 -3.03 -3.21 21.25
CA GLN A 30 -1.63 -3.51 21.56
C GLN A 30 -0.67 -3.04 20.46
N TYR A 31 -1.03 -3.24 19.20
CA TYR A 31 -0.23 -2.79 18.06
C TYR A 31 -0.12 -1.27 18.00
N ILE A 32 -1.23 -0.55 18.21
CA ILE A 32 -1.21 0.92 18.29
C ILE A 32 -0.28 1.39 19.41
N GLU A 33 -0.35 0.79 20.60
CA GLU A 33 0.53 1.13 21.72
C GLU A 33 2.02 0.88 21.38
N ARG A 34 2.33 -0.24 20.71
CA ARG A 34 3.70 -0.54 20.23
C ARG A 34 4.18 0.50 19.21
N VAL A 35 3.32 0.97 18.31
CA VAL A 35 3.68 2.05 17.37
C VAL A 35 3.95 3.35 18.11
N LEU A 36 3.03 3.78 18.97
CA LEU A 36 3.12 5.05 19.70
C LEU A 36 4.36 5.08 20.60
N SER A 37 4.65 4.00 21.31
CA SER A 37 5.83 3.89 22.17
C SER A 37 7.15 3.99 21.39
N LYS A 38 7.22 3.52 20.15
CA LYS A 38 8.38 3.74 19.27
C LYS A 38 8.46 5.19 18.76
N CYS A 39 7.34 5.85 18.51
CA CYS A 39 7.28 7.23 18.02
C CYS A 39 7.71 8.28 19.06
N THR A 40 7.34 8.09 20.33
CA THR A 40 7.64 9.02 21.42
C THR A 40 9.12 9.38 21.56
N PRO A 41 10.08 8.43 21.67
CA PRO A 41 11.49 8.76 21.92
C PRO A 41 12.17 9.52 20.77
N ILE A 42 11.66 9.39 19.55
CA ILE A 42 12.19 10.11 18.38
C ILE A 42 11.43 11.41 18.08
N ASN A 43 10.52 11.82 18.95
CA ASN A 43 9.68 13.01 18.79
C ASN A 43 8.89 13.03 17.47
N LEU A 44 8.46 11.86 16.98
CA LEU A 44 7.62 11.75 15.80
C LEU A 44 6.19 12.17 16.17
N LYS A 45 5.69 13.23 15.52
CA LYS A 45 4.38 13.79 15.81
C LYS A 45 3.31 13.16 14.94
N ILE A 46 2.32 12.54 15.57
CA ILE A 46 1.16 11.95 14.91
C ILE A 46 -0.02 12.93 15.01
N SER A 47 -0.64 13.24 13.86
CA SER A 47 -1.81 14.11 13.83
C SER A 47 -3.08 13.29 14.06
N LEU A 48 -3.59 13.29 15.29
CA LEU A 48 -4.82 12.57 15.65
C LEU A 48 -6.02 12.90 14.73
N LYS A 49 -6.12 14.15 14.26
CA LYS A 49 -7.17 14.59 13.32
C LYS A 49 -7.12 13.88 11.96
N LYS A 50 -5.96 13.35 11.57
CA LYS A 50 -5.75 12.62 10.32
C LYS A 50 -5.75 11.10 10.51
N CYS A 51 -5.81 10.61 11.75
CA CYS A 51 -5.81 9.19 12.04
C CYS A 51 -7.22 8.62 11.93
N ASN A 52 -7.33 7.45 11.29
CA ASN A 52 -8.56 6.66 11.23
C ASN A 52 -8.34 5.37 12.01
N PHE A 53 -9.15 5.13 13.04
CA PHE A 53 -9.02 3.97 13.92
C PHE A 53 -10.20 3.00 13.78
N GLY A 54 -9.95 1.71 14.05
CA GLY A 54 -10.98 0.67 14.18
C GLY A 54 -11.85 0.47 12.93
N GLN A 55 -11.32 0.78 11.75
CA GLN A 55 -12.05 0.63 10.51
C GLN A 55 -12.00 -0.83 10.04
N GLN A 56 -13.17 -1.45 9.82
CA GLN A 56 -13.25 -2.79 9.20
C GLN A 56 -12.73 -2.80 7.76
N LYS A 57 -12.73 -1.64 7.09
CA LYS A 57 -12.19 -1.41 5.75
C LYS A 57 -11.41 -0.12 5.77
N LEU A 58 -10.12 -0.17 5.48
CA LEU A 58 -9.29 1.02 5.53
C LEU A 58 -9.37 1.75 4.19
N LEU A 59 -9.71 3.04 4.23
CA LEU A 59 -9.47 3.93 3.11
C LEU A 59 -8.01 4.40 3.16
N ALA A 60 -7.08 3.59 2.65
CA ALA A 60 -5.70 4.03 2.46
C ALA A 60 -5.61 4.78 1.13
N LEU A 61 -5.03 5.99 1.14
CA LEU A 61 -4.68 6.74 -0.07
C LEU A 61 -5.86 7.03 -1.03
N GLY A 62 -7.10 7.11 -0.52
CA GLY A 62 -8.30 7.39 -1.33
C GLY A 62 -9.05 6.16 -1.87
N HIS A 63 -8.69 4.94 -1.48
CA HIS A 63 -9.35 3.70 -1.93
C HIS A 63 -9.71 2.73 -0.81
N LYS A 64 -10.82 1.99 -0.97
CA LYS A 64 -11.25 0.94 -0.04
C LYS A 64 -10.32 -0.25 -0.14
N VAL A 65 -9.46 -0.44 0.84
CA VAL A 65 -8.63 -1.62 1.00
C VAL A 65 -9.31 -2.55 2.01
N SER A 66 -9.52 -3.80 1.59
CA SER A 66 -10.08 -4.88 2.40
C SER A 66 -9.05 -6.01 2.42
N GLY A 67 -8.37 -6.23 3.54
CA GLY A 67 -7.47 -7.38 3.78
C GLY A 67 -6.28 -7.50 2.81
N LEU A 68 -5.05 -7.49 3.36
CA LEU A 68 -3.77 -7.84 2.69
C LEU A 68 -3.35 -7.07 1.41
N SER A 69 -4.22 -6.30 0.78
CA SER A 69 -3.99 -5.72 -0.55
C SER A 69 -3.40 -4.30 -0.51
N LEU A 70 -2.63 -3.99 0.53
CA LEU A 70 -2.01 -2.67 0.68
C LEU A 70 -0.84 -2.41 -0.28
N ALA A 71 -0.39 -3.43 -1.00
CA ALA A 71 0.84 -3.33 -1.77
C ALA A 71 0.70 -2.55 -3.09
N ILE A 72 -0.53 -2.24 -3.54
CA ILE A 72 -0.77 -1.59 -4.84
C ILE A 72 -1.66 -0.37 -4.65
N ASP A 73 -1.13 0.81 -4.99
CA ASP A 73 -1.90 2.05 -5.09
C ASP A 73 -3.02 1.89 -6.13
N GLN A 74 -4.24 1.72 -5.65
CA GLN A 74 -5.40 1.51 -6.50
C GLN A 74 -5.74 2.74 -7.36
N ASN A 75 -5.28 3.95 -7.02
CA ASN A 75 -5.46 5.12 -7.89
C ASN A 75 -4.66 4.91 -9.17
N LYS A 76 -3.43 4.41 -9.05
CA LYS A 76 -2.56 4.15 -10.19
C LYS A 76 -3.12 3.00 -11.03
N VAL A 77 -3.69 1.97 -10.40
CA VAL A 77 -4.38 0.87 -11.11
C VAL A 77 -5.61 1.40 -11.86
N ALA A 78 -6.47 2.19 -11.19
CA ALA A 78 -7.66 2.76 -11.79
C ALA A 78 -7.32 3.72 -12.96
N ALA A 79 -6.29 4.54 -12.80
CA ALA A 79 -5.80 5.43 -13.85
C ALA A 79 -5.32 4.64 -15.08
N VAL A 80 -4.73 3.46 -14.88
CA VAL A 80 -4.31 2.58 -15.98
C VAL A 80 -5.49 1.86 -16.63
N LEU A 81 -6.46 1.40 -15.84
CA LEU A 81 -7.71 0.80 -16.37
C LEU A 81 -8.51 1.78 -17.23
N GLN A 82 -8.44 3.07 -16.91
CA GLN A 82 -9.10 4.13 -17.67
C GLN A 82 -8.29 4.62 -18.88
N LYS A 83 -7.01 4.26 -19.00
CA LYS A 83 -6.20 4.66 -20.15
C LYS A 83 -6.65 3.91 -21.39
N PRO A 84 -6.75 4.60 -22.55
CA PRO A 84 -7.00 3.93 -23.81
C PRO A 84 -5.84 3.00 -24.16
N VAL A 85 -6.14 1.96 -24.94
CA VAL A 85 -5.13 1.03 -25.46
C VAL A 85 -4.06 1.83 -26.23
N PRO A 86 -2.76 1.61 -25.95
CA PRO A 86 -1.68 2.32 -26.64
C PRO A 86 -1.80 2.18 -28.15
N LYS A 87 -1.69 3.30 -28.88
CA LYS A 87 -1.81 3.32 -30.35
C LYS A 87 -0.47 3.38 -31.06
N ASN A 88 0.62 3.63 -30.32
CA ASN A 88 1.96 3.73 -30.87
C ASN A 88 3.02 3.18 -29.90
N ILE A 89 4.22 2.94 -30.43
CA ILE A 89 5.35 2.35 -29.68
C ILE A 89 5.73 3.21 -28.47
N LYS A 90 5.62 4.54 -28.56
CA LYS A 90 5.97 5.45 -27.46
C LYS A 90 5.02 5.28 -26.27
N GLU A 91 3.72 5.22 -26.54
CA GLU A 91 2.68 4.97 -25.53
C GLU A 91 2.83 3.57 -24.93
N LEU A 92 3.11 2.55 -25.75
CA LEU A 92 3.32 1.18 -25.29
C LEU A 92 4.52 1.09 -24.34
N LYS A 93 5.65 1.70 -24.69
CA LYS A 93 6.84 1.76 -23.82
C LYS A 93 6.56 2.49 -22.51
N SER A 94 5.78 3.58 -22.55
CA SER A 94 5.37 4.30 -21.33
C SER A 94 4.48 3.44 -20.43
N PHE A 95 3.54 2.69 -21.01
CA PHE A 95 2.69 1.76 -20.29
C PHE A 95 3.50 0.60 -19.68
N LEU A 96 4.38 -0.04 -20.45
CA LEU A 96 5.23 -1.13 -19.97
C LEU A 96 6.20 -0.65 -18.87
N GLY A 97 6.75 0.56 -19.00
CA GLY A 97 7.55 1.19 -17.95
C GLY A 97 6.79 1.30 -16.63
N PHE A 98 5.55 1.83 -16.69
CA PHE A 98 4.67 1.86 -15.54
C PHE A 98 4.36 0.45 -15.00
N ALA A 99 3.97 -0.49 -15.85
CA ALA A 99 3.56 -1.83 -15.44
C ALA A 99 4.73 -2.62 -14.80
N SER A 100 5.95 -2.41 -15.29
CA SER A 100 7.16 -3.02 -14.75
C SER A 100 7.47 -2.63 -13.31
N TYR A 101 7.06 -1.42 -12.88
CA TYR A 101 7.18 -0.99 -11.48
C TYR A 101 6.38 -1.92 -10.55
N TYR A 102 5.26 -2.45 -11.01
CA TYR A 102 4.38 -3.35 -10.26
C TYR A 102 4.61 -4.84 -10.57
N ARG A 103 5.69 -5.20 -11.29
CA ARG A 103 5.94 -6.58 -11.75
C ARG A 103 5.92 -7.63 -10.62
N ASN A 104 6.34 -7.25 -9.41
CA ASN A 104 6.38 -8.16 -8.25
C ASN A 104 4.97 -8.58 -7.79
N HIS A 105 3.94 -7.85 -8.20
CA HIS A 105 2.53 -8.15 -7.93
C HIS A 105 1.83 -8.85 -9.10
N MET A 106 2.49 -8.98 -10.26
CA MET A 106 1.93 -9.58 -11.46
C MET A 106 2.62 -10.92 -11.72
N LYS A 107 1.88 -12.02 -11.47
CA LYS A 107 2.39 -13.36 -11.75
C LYS A 107 2.71 -13.50 -13.25
N ASN A 108 3.90 -14.00 -13.55
CA ASN A 108 4.38 -14.24 -14.92
C ASN A 108 4.45 -12.97 -15.80
N PHE A 109 4.69 -11.79 -15.22
CA PHE A 109 4.78 -10.52 -15.96
C PHE A 109 5.63 -10.62 -17.24
N SER A 110 6.85 -11.16 -17.14
CA SER A 110 7.78 -11.30 -18.26
C SER A 110 7.24 -12.16 -19.41
N HIS A 111 6.42 -13.18 -19.10
CA HIS A 111 5.80 -14.04 -20.11
C HIS A 111 4.59 -13.35 -20.78
N ILE A 112 3.86 -12.51 -20.04
CA ILE A 112 2.71 -11.78 -20.59
C ILE A 112 3.19 -10.66 -21.52
N THR A 113 4.33 -10.03 -21.21
CA THR A 113 4.86 -8.91 -21.99
C THR A 113 5.82 -9.33 -23.10
N SER A 114 6.14 -10.62 -23.25
CA SER A 114 7.15 -11.07 -24.21
C SER A 114 6.73 -10.91 -25.67
N SER A 115 5.42 -10.81 -25.94
CA SER A 115 4.84 -10.68 -27.28
C SER A 115 4.36 -9.26 -27.61
N LEU A 116 4.66 -8.27 -26.76
CA LEU A 116 4.24 -6.87 -26.91
C LEU A 116 5.36 -5.99 -27.47
#